data_AF-A0A9X8H786-F1
#
_entry.id   AF-A0A9X8H786-F1
#
_cell.length_a   1.000
_cell.length_b   1.000
_cell.length_c   1.000
_cell.angle_alpha   90.00
_cell.angle_beta   90.00
_cell.angle_gamma   90.00
#
_symmetry.space_group_name_H-M   'P 1'
#
loop_
_entity.id
_entity.type
_entity.pdbx_description
1 polymer ?
#
loop_
_entity_poly.entity_id
_entity_poly.type
_entity_poly.pdbx_seq_one_letter_code
_entity_poly.pdbx_strand_id
1 'polypeptide(L)'
;MRFHRDGLLFYCKAGMYTLGLTPLVLLWRDRHTSLYENQLSIVLQVLDDGVSCATLENVVLFTFTPELALAEEVVPGDLVRVSVASIEWQDNLIHVTDAVFQKRCSPQRGIADSWTKLAHVGQSTCSMALLRSV
;
A
#
# COMPACT_ATOMS: atom_id res chain seq x y z
N MET A 1 -23.36 -6.38 -14.68
CA MET A 1 -22.49 -5.91 -13.58
C MET A 1 -22.12 -4.46 -13.83
N ARG A 2 -22.42 -3.55 -12.90
CA ARG A 2 -21.90 -2.18 -12.93
C ARG A 2 -20.68 -2.12 -12.01
N PHE A 3 -19.54 -1.73 -12.55
CA PHE A 3 -18.34 -1.48 -11.74
C PHE A 3 -18.44 -0.09 -11.11
N HIS A 4 -17.98 0.05 -9.88
CA HIS A 4 -17.82 1.37 -9.25
C HIS A 4 -16.56 2.02 -9.84
N ARG A 5 -16.65 3.31 -10.17
CA ARG A 5 -15.52 4.05 -10.75
C ARG A 5 -14.53 4.40 -9.63
N ASP A 6 -13.32 3.86 -9.74
CA ASP A 6 -12.24 4.07 -8.76
C ASP A 6 -11.31 5.24 -9.13
N GLY A 7 -11.31 5.69 -10.39
CA GLY A 7 -10.50 6.82 -10.86
C GLY A 7 -10.29 6.83 -12.37
N LEU A 8 -9.42 7.74 -12.84
CA LEU A 8 -8.94 7.82 -14.22
C LEU A 8 -7.44 7.54 -14.27
N LEU A 9 -7.02 6.65 -15.17
CA LEU A 9 -5.60 6.35 -15.40
C LEU A 9 -5.14 7.02 -16.70
N PHE A 10 -4.14 7.89 -16.61
CA PHE A 10 -3.46 8.49 -17.75
C PHE A 10 -2.15 7.73 -17.99
N TYR A 11 -1.93 7.27 -19.22
CA TYR A 11 -0.73 6.53 -19.60
C TYR A 11 -0.04 7.22 -20.79
N CYS A 12 1.27 7.45 -20.70
CA CYS A 12 2.08 7.90 -21.83
C CYS A 12 2.31 6.73 -22.78
N LYS A 13 1.67 6.75 -23.96
CA LYS A 13 1.75 5.65 -24.94
C LYS A 13 3.17 5.25 -25.36
N ALA A 14 4.11 6.21 -25.34
CA ALA A 14 5.51 5.96 -25.66
C ALA A 14 6.29 5.29 -24.51
N GLY A 15 5.69 5.19 -23.33
CA GLY A 15 6.30 4.57 -22.16
C GLY A 15 6.40 3.05 -22.29
N MET A 16 7.59 2.52 -22.02
CA MET A 16 7.81 1.09 -21.90
C MET A 16 7.25 0.58 -20.57
N TYR A 17 6.67 -0.62 -20.59
CA TYR A 17 6.18 -1.26 -19.37
C TYR A 17 7.37 -1.62 -18.47
N THR A 18 7.40 -1.02 -17.28
CA THR A 18 8.37 -1.30 -16.23
C THR A 18 7.62 -1.43 -14.91
N LEU A 19 8.05 -2.38 -14.07
CA LEU A 19 7.50 -2.51 -12.73
C LEU A 19 8.03 -1.38 -11.86
N GLY A 20 7.16 -0.76 -11.07
CA GLY A 20 7.55 0.31 -10.15
C GLY A 20 6.74 1.60 -10.32
N LEU A 21 7.10 2.63 -9.54
CA LEU A 21 6.61 3.99 -9.75
C LEU A 21 7.21 4.55 -11.03
N THR A 22 6.37 5.21 -11.84
CA THR A 22 6.80 5.85 -13.07
C THR A 22 6.05 7.16 -13.28
N PRO A 23 6.74 8.24 -13.71
CA PRO A 23 6.08 9.49 -14.06
C PRO A 23 5.26 9.39 -15.35
N LEU A 24 5.37 8.27 -16.08
CA LEU A 24 4.66 8.03 -17.33
C LEU A 24 3.20 7.59 -17.14
N VAL A 25 2.79 7.37 -15.88
CA VAL A 25 1.44 6.95 -15.52
C VAL A 25 0.93 7.80 -14.36
N LEU A 26 -0.28 8.33 -14.49
CA LEU A 26 -0.95 9.09 -13.45
C LEU A 26 -2.31 8.48 -13.16
N LEU A 27 -2.55 8.08 -11.90
CA LEU A 27 -3.88 7.78 -11.40
C LEU A 27 -4.47 9.05 -10.78
N TRP A 28 -5.57 9.53 -11.35
CA TRP A 28 -6.32 10.67 -10.85
C TRP A 28 -7.62 10.20 -10.20
N ARG A 29 -7.88 10.68 -8.98
CA ARG A 29 -9.12 10.43 -8.22
C ARG A 29 -9.72 11.75 -7.76
N ASP A 30 -11.04 11.81 -7.70
CA ASP A 30 -11.80 12.93 -7.15
C ASP A 30 -12.70 12.50 -5.98
N ARG A 31 -13.44 13.45 -5.42
CA ARG A 31 -14.38 13.21 -4.31
C ARG A 31 -15.48 12.17 -4.60
N HIS A 32 -15.72 11.83 -5.86
CA HIS A 32 -16.73 10.85 -6.28
C HIS A 32 -16.12 9.50 -6.61
N THR A 33 -14.81 9.42 -6.86
CA THR A 33 -14.09 8.16 -7.09
C THR A 33 -13.29 7.69 -5.87
N SER A 34 -13.03 8.57 -4.90
CA SER A 34 -12.42 8.24 -3.61
C SER A 34 -13.49 7.80 -2.59
N LEU A 35 -14.02 6.59 -2.76
CA LEU A 35 -15.16 6.07 -1.98
C LEU A 35 -14.79 5.54 -0.58
N TYR A 36 -13.51 5.48 -0.24
CA TYR A 36 -13.05 4.90 1.03
C TYR A 36 -12.64 6.01 2.00
N GLU A 37 -13.31 6.08 3.15
CA GLU A 37 -12.83 6.85 4.30
C GLU A 37 -11.43 6.38 4.70
N ASN A 38 -10.63 7.33 5.18
CA ASN A 38 -9.17 7.33 5.37
C ASN A 38 -8.58 6.26 6.31
N GLN A 39 -9.15 5.06 6.42
CA GLN A 39 -8.46 3.98 7.11
C GLN A 39 -7.50 3.31 6.13
N LEU A 40 -6.25 3.78 6.16
CA LEU A 40 -5.14 3.21 5.42
C LEU A 40 -4.92 1.79 5.92
N SER A 41 -5.39 0.81 5.15
CA SER A 41 -5.16 -0.61 5.42
C SER A 41 -4.27 -1.19 4.34
N ILE A 42 -3.21 -1.85 4.79
CA ILE A 42 -2.17 -2.42 3.95
C ILE A 42 -2.14 -3.93 4.17
N VAL A 43 -1.97 -4.69 3.09
CA VAL A 43 -1.77 -6.14 3.18
C VAL A 43 -0.28 -6.43 3.04
N LEU A 44 0.30 -7.12 4.02
CA LEU A 44 1.71 -7.50 4.04
C LEU A 44 1.85 -9.02 4.11
N GLN A 45 2.97 -9.54 3.64
CA GLN A 45 3.32 -10.95 3.75
C GLN A 45 4.29 -11.16 4.91
N VAL A 46 4.03 -12.18 5.71
CA VAL A 46 4.92 -12.63 6.78
C VAL A 46 6.11 -13.35 6.15
N LEU A 47 7.32 -12.87 6.46
CA LEU A 47 8.58 -13.40 5.94
C LEU A 47 8.99 -14.70 6.67
N ASP A 48 10.07 -15.31 6.20
CA ASP A 48 10.59 -16.59 6.70
C ASP A 48 11.04 -16.55 8.17
N ASP A 49 11.31 -15.35 8.72
CA ASP A 49 11.62 -15.16 10.13
C ASP A 49 10.38 -15.28 11.05
N GLY A 50 9.18 -15.37 10.47
CA GLY A 50 7.92 -15.55 11.17
C GLY A 50 7.40 -14.31 11.90
N VAL A 51 8.10 -13.17 11.82
CA VAL A 51 7.73 -11.95 12.55
C VAL A 51 7.73 -10.69 11.69
N SER A 52 8.58 -10.62 10.66
CA SER A 52 8.64 -9.47 9.78
C SER A 52 7.58 -9.55 8.70
N CYS A 53 6.87 -8.44 8.48
CA CYS A 53 5.82 -8.33 7.50
C CYS A 53 6.21 -7.31 6.42
N ALA A 54 6.24 -7.75 5.17
CA ALA A 54 6.76 -6.98 4.05
C ALA A 54 5.76 -6.79 2.90
N THR A 55 6.01 -5.78 2.09
CA THR A 55 5.35 -5.59 0.79
C THR A 55 5.78 -6.66 -0.21
N LEU A 56 5.13 -6.69 -1.37
CA LEU A 56 5.48 -7.58 -2.48
C LEU A 56 6.97 -7.48 -2.89
N GLU A 57 7.59 -6.32 -2.72
CA GLU A 57 8.99 -6.05 -3.06
C GLU A 57 9.95 -6.19 -1.86
N ASN A 58 9.52 -6.87 -0.79
CA ASN A 58 10.31 -7.11 0.43
C ASN A 58 10.67 -5.85 1.23
N VAL A 59 9.84 -4.79 1.16
CA VAL A 59 9.96 -3.65 2.06
C VAL A 59 9.23 -3.98 3.36
N VAL A 60 9.95 -4.13 4.47
CA VAL A 60 9.37 -4.44 5.79
C VAL A 60 8.70 -3.19 6.36
N LEU A 61 7.40 -3.29 6.67
CA LEU A 61 6.60 -2.15 7.17
C LEU A 61 5.93 -2.43 8.51
N PHE A 62 5.95 -3.68 8.97
CA PHE A 62 5.41 -4.06 10.27
C PHE A 62 6.20 -5.26 10.79
N THR A 63 6.38 -5.35 12.10
CA THR A 63 7.02 -6.50 12.74
C THR A 63 6.19 -6.90 13.93
N PHE A 64 5.78 -8.16 13.98
CA PHE A 64 5.13 -8.73 15.14
C PHE A 64 6.12 -8.81 16.31
N THR A 65 5.63 -8.60 17.53
CA THR A 65 6.35 -9.13 18.69
C THR A 65 6.17 -10.65 18.73
N PRO A 66 7.14 -11.42 19.26
CA PRO A 66 7.03 -12.88 19.31
C PRO A 66 5.76 -13.37 20.03
N GLU A 67 5.31 -12.64 21.06
CA GLU A 67 4.10 -12.96 21.80
C GLU A 67 2.84 -12.78 20.95
N LEU A 68 2.78 -11.71 20.16
CA LEU A 68 1.65 -11.42 19.29
C LEU A 68 1.59 -12.39 18.11
N ALA A 69 2.74 -12.73 17.51
CA ALA A 69 2.82 -13.72 16.43
C ALA A 69 2.30 -15.08 16.88
N LEU A 70 2.65 -15.50 18.10
CA LEU A 70 2.17 -16.74 18.70
C LEU A 70 0.67 -16.69 19.00
N ALA A 71 0.19 -15.60 19.59
CA ALA A 71 -1.22 -15.43 19.96
C ALA A 71 -2.16 -15.45 18.73
N GLU A 72 -1.70 -14.89 17.62
CA GLU A 72 -2.46 -14.81 16.36
C GLU A 72 -2.20 -16.01 15.42
N GLU A 73 -1.41 -16.99 15.87
CA GLU A 73 -1.02 -18.20 15.13
C GLU A 73 -0.56 -17.90 13.69
N VAL A 74 0.26 -16.86 13.56
CA VAL A 74 0.77 -16.39 12.26
C VAL A 74 1.95 -17.26 11.84
N VAL A 75 1.99 -17.65 10.57
CA VAL A 75 3.07 -18.45 10.00
C VAL A 75 3.73 -17.76 8.80
N PRO A 76 5.00 -18.08 8.49
CA PRO A 76 5.64 -17.60 7.26
C PRO A 76 4.77 -17.85 6.02
N GLY A 77 4.68 -16.85 5.16
CA GLY A 77 3.85 -16.86 3.96
C GLY A 77 2.40 -16.38 4.17
N ASP A 78 1.92 -16.25 5.41
CA ASP A 78 0.61 -15.66 5.67
C ASP A 78 0.52 -14.22 5.14
N LEU A 79 -0.67 -13.85 4.71
CA LEU A 79 -0.99 -12.46 4.39
C LEU A 79 -1.76 -11.84 5.55
N VAL A 80 -1.27 -10.72 6.06
CA VAL A 80 -1.86 -10.00 7.19
C VAL A 80 -2.32 -8.62 6.77
N ARG A 81 -3.44 -8.17 7.33
CA ARG A 81 -3.93 -6.80 7.17
C ARG A 81 -3.50 -5.97 8.37
N VAL A 82 -2.87 -4.84 8.07
CA VAL A 82 -2.39 -3.87 9.05
C VAL A 82 -3.07 -2.53 8.76
N SER A 83 -3.62 -1.87 9.78
CA SER A 83 -4.01 -0.46 9.67
C SER A 83 -2.84 0.43 10.01
N VAL A 84 -2.71 1.55 9.32
CA VAL A 84 -1.67 2.56 9.56
C VAL A 84 -2.32 3.94 9.71
N ALA A 85 -1.71 4.83 10.49
CA ALA A 85 -2.21 6.20 10.66
C ALA A 85 -1.76 7.11 9.51
N SER A 86 -0.47 7.11 9.18
CA SER A 86 0.11 7.84 8.05
C SER A 86 1.11 7.01 7.26
N ILE A 87 1.38 7.44 6.03
CA ILE A 87 2.42 6.93 5.16
C ILE A 87 3.30 8.12 4.79
N GLU A 88 4.58 8.03 5.12
CA GLU A 88 5.55 9.12 4.97
C GLU A 88 6.73 8.70 4.09
N TRP A 89 7.34 9.69 3.43
CA TRP A 89 8.53 9.48 2.61
C TRP A 89 9.76 9.98 3.35
N GLN A 90 10.72 9.10 3.56
CA GLN A 90 12.03 9.45 4.12
C GLN A 90 13.11 8.72 3.32
N ASP A 91 14.12 9.46 2.84
CA ASP A 91 15.27 8.90 2.10
C ASP A 91 14.89 7.97 0.93
N ASN A 92 13.84 8.33 0.18
CA ASN A 92 13.24 7.55 -0.91
C ASN A 92 12.61 6.21 -0.50
N LEU A 93 12.42 5.97 0.79
CA LEU A 93 11.73 4.82 1.35
C LEU A 93 10.40 5.25 1.97
N ILE A 94 9.46 4.31 1.98
CA ILE A 94 8.17 4.50 2.64
C ILE A 94 8.31 4.09 4.09
N HIS A 95 7.83 4.95 4.98
CA HIS A 95 7.63 4.65 6.38
C HIS A 95 6.15 4.72 6.71
N VAL A 96 5.70 3.84 7.59
CA VAL A 96 4.32 3.84 8.10
C VAL A 96 4.33 4.14 9.59
N THR A 97 3.35 4.91 10.05
CA THR A 97 3.19 5.25 11.47
C THR A 97 1.98 4.53 12.06
N ASP A 98 2.06 4.23 13.35
CA ASP A 98 0.99 3.56 14.13
C ASP A 98 0.42 2.32 13.42
N ALA A 99 1.33 1.46 12.93
CA ALA A 99 0.96 0.21 12.29
C ALA A 99 0.38 -0.77 13.32
N VAL A 100 -0.89 -1.12 13.16
CA VAL A 100 -1.65 -2.01 14.04
C VAL A 100 -2.17 -3.20 13.24
N PHE A 101 -1.84 -4.41 13.70
CA PHE A 101 -2.40 -5.64 13.15
C PHE A 101 -3.93 -5.65 13.29
N GLN A 102 -4.63 -6.03 12.23
CA GLN A 102 -6.09 -6.15 12.24
C GLN A 102 -6.54 -7.60 12.20
N LYS A 103 -6.04 -8.35 11.22
CA LYS A 103 -6.44 -9.75 10.98
C LYS A 103 -5.54 -10.42 9.94
N ARG A 104 -5.55 -11.75 9.95
CA ARG A 104 -5.10 -12.57 8.81
C ARG A 104 -6.08 -12.45 7.64
N CYS A 105 -5.54 -12.45 6.42
CA CYS A 105 -6.33 -12.36 5.20
C CYS A 105 -6.91 -13.73 4.82
N SER A 106 -8.04 -13.72 4.11
CA SER A 106 -8.60 -14.95 3.54
C SER A 106 -7.69 -15.53 2.45
N PRO A 107 -7.69 -16.85 2.20
CA PRO A 107 -6.93 -17.48 1.11
C PRO A 107 -7.24 -16.94 -0.30
N GLN A 108 -8.39 -16.28 -0.49
CA GLN A 108 -8.73 -15.61 -1.76
C GLN A 108 -7.81 -14.43 -2.09
N ARG A 109 -7.12 -13.88 -1.08
CA ARG A 109 -6.11 -12.84 -1.30
C ARG A 109 -4.82 -13.53 -1.73
N GLY A 110 -4.39 -13.29 -2.98
CA GLY A 110 -3.23 -13.98 -3.54
C GLY A 110 -1.87 -13.36 -3.25
N ILE A 111 -1.79 -12.05 -2.97
CA ILE A 111 -0.51 -11.33 -2.81
C ILE A 111 -0.59 -10.18 -1.78
N ALA A 112 0.56 -9.84 -1.22
CA ALA A 112 0.78 -8.60 -0.48
C ALA A 112 0.57 -7.37 -1.37
N ASP A 113 0.34 -6.22 -0.75
CA ASP A 113 0.33 -4.95 -1.46
C ASP A 113 1.76 -4.54 -1.86
N SER A 114 1.87 -3.89 -3.00
CA SER A 114 3.12 -3.28 -3.48
C SER A 114 3.42 -2.00 -2.71
N TRP A 115 4.70 -1.71 -2.44
CA TRP A 115 5.10 -0.42 -1.85
C TRP A 115 4.66 0.77 -2.73
N THR A 116 4.64 0.60 -4.05
CA THR A 116 4.24 1.66 -4.99
C THR A 116 2.78 2.07 -4.82
N LYS A 117 1.91 1.11 -4.44
CA LYS A 117 0.51 1.38 -4.08
C LYS A 117 0.43 2.26 -2.84
N LEU A 118 1.30 2.01 -1.86
CA LEU A 118 1.33 2.77 -0.60
C LEU A 118 1.87 4.19 -0.83
N ALA A 119 2.91 4.32 -1.63
CA ALA A 119 3.50 5.59 -2.06
C ALA A 119 2.44 6.51 -2.68
N HIS A 120 1.62 5.96 -3.58
CA HIS A 120 0.55 6.70 -4.23
C HIS A 120 -0.47 7.25 -3.21
N VAL A 121 -0.81 6.46 -2.20
CA VAL A 121 -1.75 6.88 -1.15
C VAL A 121 -1.16 7.96 -0.24
N GLY A 122 0.13 7.89 0.09
CA GLY A 122 0.82 8.96 0.85
C GLY A 122 0.90 10.29 0.09
N GLN A 123 0.89 10.27 -1.24
CA GLN A 123 0.96 11.47 -2.10
C GLN A 123 -0.39 12.12 -2.39
N SER A 124 -1.48 11.70 -1.72
CA SER A 124 -2.86 12.14 -2.00
C SER A 124 -3.12 13.65 -1.83
N THR A 125 -2.16 14.42 -1.34
CA THR A 125 -2.19 15.89 -1.32
C THR A 125 -1.32 16.49 -2.44
N CYS A 126 -1.68 16.23 -3.70
CA CYS A 126 -1.20 17.05 -4.83
C CYS A 126 -2.25 18.11 -5.15
N SER A 127 -1.97 19.38 -4.85
CA SER A 127 -2.82 20.48 -5.32
C SER A 127 -2.43 20.88 -6.74
N MET A 128 -3.41 21.17 -7.59
CA MET A 128 -3.15 21.76 -8.92
C MET A 128 -2.41 23.11 -8.85
N ALA A 129 -2.36 23.76 -7.68
CA ALA A 129 -1.58 24.98 -7.48
C ALA A 129 -0.06 24.69 -7.44
N LEU A 130 0.35 23.54 -6.90
CA LEU A 130 1.75 23.09 -6.88
C LEU A 130 2.29 22.72 -8.28
N LEU A 131 1.42 22.26 -9.18
CA LEU A 131 1.79 21.93 -10.56
C LEU A 131 1.87 23.14 -11.49
N ARG A 132 1.30 24.29 -11.11
CA ARG A 132 1.29 25.53 -11.92
C ARG A 132 2.49 26.44 -11.65
N SER A 133 3.34 26.12 -10.67
CA SER A 133 4.52 26.90 -10.30
C SER A 133 5.83 26.37 -10.89
N VAL A 134 5.76 25.45 -11.87
CA VAL A 134 6.91 24.94 -12.62
C VAL A 134 6.81 25.39 -14.07
#